data_AF-A0AAC9NG12-F1
#
_entry.id   AF-A0AAC9NG12-F1
#
_cell.length_a   1.000
_cell.length_b   1.000
_cell.length_c   1.000
_cell.angle_alpha   90.00
_cell.angle_beta   90.00
_cell.angle_gamma   90.00
#
_symmetry.space_group_name_H-M   'P 1'
#
loop_
_entity.id
_entity.type
_entity.pdbx_description
1 polymer ?
#
loop_
_entity_poly.entity_id
_entity_poly.type
_entity_poly.pdbx_seq_one_letter_code
_entity_poly.pdbx_strand_id
1 'polypeptide(L)'
;MFNSLFEQVDSIIVRDPAARNRLEVITCYQGLHAVWLHRVSHFLWNIGLKWIARVLSMFSRFLTGIEIHPGAKIGRRVFLDHGLGIVIGETTDIGDDCTIYQGVTLGGTSLYKGVKRHPTLGKGVVVSAGAKVLGGFTVGDGARIGSNAVVLKEIPPGATAVGIPARILHPDLPQSADSKTKEYFSAYGVTPNVDDPVSMALKGLIDATIEQEAKIAQLEKVIAKLSNSSADATVSSDTKRDLGAIKEWLKE
;
A
#
# COMPACT_ATOMS: atom_id res chain seq x y z
N MET A 1 31.11 8.21 9.57
CA MET A 1 30.10 9.07 8.91
C MET A 1 30.13 8.92 7.39
N PHE A 2 31.28 8.97 6.70
CA PHE A 2 31.33 8.80 5.23
C PHE A 2 30.94 7.40 4.73
N ASN A 3 31.22 6.34 5.49
CA ASN A 3 30.81 4.97 5.11
C ASN A 3 29.30 4.81 4.98
N SER A 4 28.47 5.61 5.67
CA SER A 4 27.01 5.51 5.56
C SER A 4 26.44 6.22 4.33
N LEU A 5 27.17 7.16 3.72
CA LEU A 5 26.71 7.89 2.53
C LEU A 5 26.79 6.99 1.28
N PHE A 6 27.94 6.34 1.08
CA PHE A 6 28.10 5.38 -0.01
C PHE A 6 27.23 4.13 0.19
N GLU A 7 26.99 3.72 1.43
CA GLU A 7 26.06 2.63 1.74
C GLU A 7 24.64 2.90 1.21
N GLN A 8 24.15 4.15 1.28
CA GLN A 8 22.85 4.49 0.71
C GLN A 8 22.86 4.45 -0.82
N VAL A 9 23.91 4.97 -1.44
CA VAL A 9 24.10 4.94 -2.91
C VAL A 9 24.15 3.49 -3.41
N ASP A 10 24.93 2.64 -2.76
CA ASP A 10 25.06 1.23 -3.10
C ASP A 10 23.74 0.49 -2.92
N SER A 11 23.01 0.80 -1.85
CA SER A 11 21.68 0.24 -1.63
C SER A 11 20.68 0.65 -2.72
N ILE A 12 20.78 1.85 -3.29
CA ILE A 12 19.94 2.29 -4.40
C ILE A 12 20.28 1.48 -5.66
N ILE A 13 21.56 1.35 -5.99
CA ILE A 13 22.03 0.58 -7.16
C ILE A 13 21.54 -0.87 -7.11
N VAL A 14 21.51 -1.48 -5.93
CA VAL A 14 21.03 -2.86 -5.76
C VAL A 14 19.51 -2.97 -5.92
N ARG A 15 18.75 -1.95 -5.54
CA ARG A 15 17.28 -2.01 -5.50
C ARG A 15 16.58 -1.45 -6.73
N ASP A 16 17.24 -0.54 -7.44
CA ASP A 16 16.71 0.09 -8.64
C ASP A 16 17.41 -0.45 -9.89
N PRO A 17 16.73 -1.29 -10.70
CA PRO A 17 17.28 -1.81 -11.94
C PRO A 17 17.66 -0.73 -12.97
N ALA A 18 17.14 0.49 -12.85
CA ALA A 18 17.46 1.60 -13.74
C ALA A 18 18.79 2.30 -13.39
N ALA A 19 19.32 2.09 -12.18
CA ALA A 19 20.56 2.72 -11.74
C ALA A 19 21.77 2.10 -12.44
N ARG A 20 22.47 2.86 -13.30
CA ARG A 20 23.61 2.31 -14.06
C ARG A 20 24.92 2.40 -13.29
N ASN A 21 25.12 3.46 -12.52
CA ASN A 21 26.37 3.70 -11.78
C ASN A 21 26.18 4.70 -10.62
N ARG A 22 27.18 4.79 -9.74
CA ARG A 22 27.18 5.69 -8.58
C ARG A 22 27.09 7.16 -8.96
N LEU A 23 27.73 7.59 -10.06
CA LEU A 23 27.74 9.00 -10.46
C LEU A 23 26.32 9.45 -10.79
N GLU A 24 25.61 8.68 -11.61
CA GLU A 24 24.20 8.91 -11.93
C GLU A 24 23.33 8.96 -10.67
N VAL A 25 23.49 8.00 -9.76
CA VAL A 25 22.73 7.98 -8.50
C VAL A 25 23.00 9.24 -7.67
N ILE A 26 24.25 9.64 -7.54
CA ILE A 26 24.64 10.82 -6.77
C ILE A 26 24.12 12.11 -7.41
N THR A 27 24.09 12.22 -8.74
CA THR A 27 23.72 13.48 -9.42
C THR A 27 22.25 13.60 -9.77
N CYS A 28 21.53 12.50 -9.96
CA CYS A 28 20.20 12.50 -10.56
C CYS A 28 19.09 11.95 -9.66
N TYR A 29 19.40 11.36 -8.50
CA TYR A 29 18.37 10.77 -7.64
C TYR A 29 17.86 11.79 -6.60
N GLN A 30 16.73 12.41 -6.91
CA GLN A 30 16.06 13.36 -6.02
C GLN A 30 15.77 12.79 -4.62
N GLY A 31 15.47 11.49 -4.53
CA GLY A 31 15.24 10.80 -3.26
C GLY A 31 16.47 10.77 -2.36
N LEU A 32 17.64 10.54 -2.96
CA LEU A 32 18.92 10.59 -2.25
C LEU A 32 19.20 12.01 -1.74
N HIS A 33 19.03 13.02 -2.60
CA HIS A 33 19.23 14.43 -2.25
C HIS A 33 18.31 14.87 -1.11
N ALA A 34 17.04 14.47 -1.15
CA ALA A 34 16.07 14.79 -0.10
C ALA A 34 16.47 14.19 1.25
N VAL A 35 16.94 12.93 1.29
CA VAL A 35 17.42 12.31 2.54
C VAL A 35 18.67 13.02 3.06
N TRP A 36 19.62 13.37 2.20
CA TRP A 36 20.84 14.08 2.62
C TRP A 36 20.55 15.47 3.20
N LEU A 37 19.72 16.27 2.51
CA LEU A 37 19.30 17.57 3.00
C LEU A 37 18.46 17.46 4.28
N HIS A 38 17.59 16.43 4.37
CA HIS A 38 16.85 16.14 5.58
C HIS A 38 17.78 15.84 6.76
N ARG A 39 18.86 15.07 6.59
CA ARG A 39 19.80 14.80 7.70
C ARG A 39 20.43 16.07 8.25
N VAL A 40 20.76 17.03 7.39
CA VAL A 40 21.25 18.36 7.82
C VAL A 40 20.13 19.14 8.52
N SER A 41 18.92 19.17 7.95
CA SER A 41 17.76 19.84 8.54
C SER A 41 17.36 19.26 9.91
N HIS A 42 17.39 17.93 10.05
CA HIS A 42 17.13 17.20 11.29
C HIS A 42 18.17 17.51 12.35
N PHE A 43 19.45 17.57 11.98
CA PHE A 43 20.51 18.01 12.89
C PHE A 43 20.25 19.44 13.41
N LEU A 44 19.98 20.40 12.52
CA LEU A 44 19.64 21.77 12.89
C LEU A 44 18.40 21.86 13.79
N TRP A 45 17.40 21.02 13.53
CA TRP A 45 16.19 20.92 14.34
C TRP A 45 16.49 20.48 15.77
N ASN A 46 17.35 19.46 15.93
CA ASN A 46 17.69 18.89 17.24
C ASN A 46 18.61 19.79 18.08
N ILE A 47 19.42 20.66 17.47
CA ILE A 47 20.21 21.67 18.20
C ILE A 47 19.43 22.96 18.49
N GLY A 48 18.13 22.99 18.21
CA GLY A 48 17.24 24.11 18.53
C GLY A 48 17.11 25.19 17.46
N LEU A 49 17.86 25.11 16.34
CA LEU A 49 17.77 26.03 15.21
C LEU A 49 16.56 25.71 14.30
N LYS A 50 15.37 25.63 14.90
CA LYS A 50 14.14 25.13 14.27
C LYS A 50 13.71 25.92 13.04
N TRP A 51 13.87 27.24 13.07
CA TRP A 51 13.51 28.09 11.93
C TRP A 51 14.41 27.79 10.71
N ILE A 52 15.74 27.72 10.92
CA ILE A 52 16.70 27.40 9.86
C ILE A 52 16.44 25.99 9.31
N ALA A 53 16.18 25.03 10.21
CA ALA A 53 15.80 23.67 9.83
C ALA A 53 14.56 23.66 8.92
N ARG A 54 13.53 24.46 9.24
CA ARG A 54 12.32 24.57 8.41
C ARG A 54 12.58 25.21 7.07
N VAL A 55 13.34 26.32 7.01
CA VAL A 55 13.73 26.95 5.75
C VAL A 55 14.48 25.95 4.86
N LEU A 56 15.44 25.21 5.42
CA LEU A 56 16.18 24.18 4.69
C LEU A 56 15.27 23.04 4.21
N SER A 57 14.28 22.61 5.00
CA SER A 57 13.32 21.60 4.55
C SER A 57 12.45 22.09 3.39
N MET A 58 12.07 23.37 3.38
CA MET A 58 11.31 23.96 2.28
C MET A 58 12.16 24.11 1.01
N PHE A 59 13.43 24.48 1.16
CA PHE A 59 14.37 24.50 0.05
C PHE A 59 14.58 23.09 -0.54
N SER A 60 14.74 22.07 0.32
CA SER A 60 14.81 20.67 -0.12
C SER A 60 13.56 20.25 -0.89
N ARG A 61 12.37 20.60 -0.40
CA ARG A 61 11.09 20.35 -1.09
C ARG A 61 11.03 21.05 -2.45
N PHE A 62 11.48 22.29 -2.54
CA PHE A 62 11.52 23.01 -3.81
C PHE A 62 12.43 22.33 -4.84
N LEU A 63 13.60 21.85 -4.41
CA LEU A 63 14.58 21.21 -5.29
C LEU A 63 14.18 19.79 -5.72
N THR A 64 13.55 19.02 -4.82
CA THR A 64 13.35 17.56 -4.99
C THR A 64 11.89 17.14 -5.15
N GLY A 65 10.93 18.02 -4.90
CA GLY A 65 9.50 17.68 -4.86
C GLY A 65 9.09 16.79 -3.69
N ILE A 66 9.99 16.49 -2.76
CA ILE A 66 9.78 15.64 -1.57
C ILE A 66 9.70 16.53 -0.33
N GLU A 67 8.61 16.43 0.41
CA GLU A 67 8.43 17.15 1.68
C GLU A 67 8.76 16.23 2.86
N ILE A 68 9.82 16.57 3.59
CA ILE A 68 10.20 15.87 4.84
C ILE A 68 10.28 16.88 5.96
N HIS A 69 9.43 16.72 6.98
CA HIS A 69 9.51 17.56 8.15
C HIS A 69 10.84 17.33 8.90
N PRO A 70 11.54 18.38 9.37
CA PRO A 70 12.82 18.23 10.06
C PRO A 70 12.78 17.33 11.30
N GLY A 71 11.64 17.30 11.99
CA GLY A 71 11.40 16.45 13.17
C GLY A 71 11.25 14.95 12.89
N ALA A 72 11.02 14.54 11.63
CA ALA A 72 10.89 13.13 11.29
C ALA A 72 12.22 12.39 11.51
N LYS A 73 12.15 11.11 11.85
CA LYS A 73 13.34 10.26 12.00
C LYS A 73 13.43 9.28 10.84
N ILE A 74 14.58 9.27 10.17
CA ILE A 74 14.84 8.41 9.01
C ILE A 74 16.04 7.50 9.29
N GLY A 75 15.78 6.19 9.22
CA GLY A 75 16.77 5.13 9.36
C GLY A 75 17.81 5.10 8.24
N ARG A 76 18.57 4.01 8.18
CA ARG A 76 19.63 3.76 7.20
C ARG A 76 19.03 3.15 5.93
N ARG A 77 19.63 3.46 4.78
CA ARG A 77 19.29 2.87 3.46
C ARG A 77 17.80 3.00 3.11
N VAL A 78 17.13 4.04 3.61
CA VAL A 78 15.78 4.40 3.17
C VAL A 78 15.88 4.87 1.72
N PHE A 79 15.08 4.25 0.86
CA PHE A 79 15.02 4.53 -0.56
C PHE A 79 13.70 5.26 -0.88
N LEU A 80 13.82 6.51 -1.34
CA LEU A 80 12.69 7.30 -1.82
C LEU A 80 12.68 7.24 -3.34
N ASP A 81 11.92 6.30 -3.89
CA ASP A 81 11.90 6.04 -5.33
C ASP A 81 10.89 6.97 -6.03
N HIS A 82 11.30 7.52 -7.18
CA HIS A 82 10.52 8.48 -7.97
C HIS A 82 9.93 9.66 -7.19
N GLY A 83 10.50 10.02 -6.02
CA GLY A 83 9.83 10.64 -4.86
C GLY A 83 8.98 11.92 -4.97
N LEU A 84 8.67 12.43 -6.17
CA LEU A 84 7.73 13.51 -6.39
C LEU A 84 6.41 13.28 -5.60
N GLY A 85 6.01 14.28 -4.81
CA GLY A 85 4.77 14.24 -4.06
C GLY A 85 4.80 13.37 -2.79
N ILE A 86 5.97 12.88 -2.38
CA ILE A 86 6.13 12.28 -1.05
C ILE A 86 5.97 13.36 0.03
N VAL A 87 5.17 13.07 1.05
CA VAL A 87 4.96 13.94 2.22
C VAL A 87 5.18 13.14 3.51
N ILE A 88 6.16 13.54 4.31
CA ILE A 88 6.56 12.89 5.57
C ILE A 88 6.40 13.87 6.72
N GLY A 89 5.45 13.61 7.60
CA GLY A 89 5.10 14.52 8.69
C GLY A 89 6.02 14.45 9.91
N GLU A 90 5.85 15.42 10.82
CA GLU A 90 6.78 15.73 11.93
C GLU A 90 7.15 14.57 12.83
N THR A 91 6.19 13.75 13.22
CA THR A 91 6.40 12.67 14.21
C THR A 91 6.53 11.31 13.55
N THR A 92 6.89 11.28 12.26
CA THR A 92 7.09 10.03 11.52
C THR A 92 8.42 9.41 11.95
N ASP A 93 8.41 8.11 12.22
CA ASP A 93 9.63 7.31 12.40
C ASP A 93 9.69 6.29 11.26
N ILE A 94 10.80 6.25 10.52
CA ILE A 94 11.02 5.34 9.38
C ILE A 94 12.21 4.45 9.71
N GLY A 95 11.96 3.14 9.77
CA GLY A 95 12.98 2.12 9.99
C GLY A 95 14.01 2.02 8.87
N ASP A 96 15.04 1.21 9.11
CA ASP A 96 16.06 0.91 8.12
C ASP A 96 15.47 0.16 6.92
N ASP A 97 16.10 0.31 5.76
CA ASP A 97 15.79 -0.43 4.54
C ASP A 97 14.38 -0.23 3.96
N CYS A 98 13.61 0.75 4.44
CA CYS A 98 12.30 1.05 3.87
C CYS A 98 12.41 1.59 2.43
N THR A 99 11.42 1.25 1.60
CA THR A 99 11.25 1.80 0.26
C THR A 99 9.93 2.55 0.17
N ILE A 100 9.96 3.80 -0.27
CA ILE A 100 8.80 4.68 -0.35
C ILE A 100 8.72 5.25 -1.76
N TYR A 101 7.61 5.02 -2.42
CA TYR A 101 7.37 5.46 -3.80
C TYR A 101 6.74 6.86 -3.87
N GLN A 102 6.65 7.40 -5.08
CA GLN A 102 6.05 8.69 -5.40
C GLN A 102 4.62 8.85 -4.86
N GLY A 103 4.23 10.07 -4.52
CA GLY A 103 2.86 10.42 -4.08
C GLY A 103 2.44 9.83 -2.72
N VAL A 104 3.35 9.20 -1.98
CA VAL A 104 3.06 8.65 -0.65
C VAL A 104 2.87 9.76 0.37
N THR A 105 1.91 9.59 1.29
CA THR A 105 1.77 10.47 2.46
C THR A 105 1.87 9.67 3.75
N LEU A 106 2.83 10.03 4.59
CA LEU A 106 2.94 9.60 5.98
C LEU A 106 2.41 10.73 6.86
N GLY A 107 1.08 10.74 7.01
CA GLY A 107 0.30 11.86 7.51
C GLY A 107 -0.21 11.67 8.92
N GLY A 108 -0.64 12.77 9.54
CA GLY A 108 -1.23 12.76 10.87
C GLY A 108 -2.74 12.97 10.87
N THR A 109 -3.42 12.38 11.85
CA THR A 109 -4.89 12.49 12.02
C THR A 109 -5.29 13.31 13.25
N SER A 110 -4.34 13.62 14.16
CA SER A 110 -4.57 14.37 15.40
C SER A 110 -4.19 15.84 15.26
N LEU A 111 -4.97 16.72 15.89
CA LEU A 111 -4.73 18.17 15.94
C LEU A 111 -3.88 18.60 17.14
N TYR A 112 -3.59 17.69 18.07
CA TYR A 112 -2.82 18.02 19.28
C TYR A 112 -1.32 18.18 18.95
N LYS A 113 -0.73 19.28 19.41
CA LYS A 113 0.71 19.55 19.26
C LYS A 113 1.51 18.69 20.23
N GLY A 114 2.68 18.23 19.81
CA GLY A 114 3.63 17.52 20.67
C GLY A 114 3.34 16.03 20.91
N VAL A 115 2.23 15.49 20.38
CA VAL A 115 1.94 14.05 20.47
C VAL A 115 2.29 13.30 19.17
N LYS A 116 2.60 12.01 19.31
CA LYS A 116 2.73 11.09 18.18
C LYS A 116 1.42 11.07 17.40
N ARG A 117 1.50 11.38 16.10
CA ARG A 117 0.32 11.50 15.22
C ARG A 117 0.57 11.00 13.81
N HIS A 118 1.82 10.82 13.43
CA HIS A 118 2.26 10.26 12.15
C HIS A 118 2.77 8.83 12.36
N PRO A 119 2.82 8.00 11.32
CA PRO A 119 3.10 6.58 11.47
C PRO A 119 4.53 6.26 11.93
N THR A 120 4.71 5.06 12.43
CA THR A 120 6.00 4.40 12.60
C THR A 120 6.10 3.27 11.58
N LEU A 121 7.07 3.33 10.67
CA LEU A 121 7.37 2.25 9.75
C LEU A 121 8.50 1.40 10.35
N GLY A 122 8.27 0.10 10.47
CA GLY A 122 9.28 -0.89 10.84
C GLY A 122 10.36 -1.05 9.77
N LYS A 123 11.34 -1.92 10.02
CA LYS A 123 12.43 -2.20 9.09
C LYS A 123 11.91 -2.83 7.80
N GLY A 124 12.40 -2.39 6.65
CA GLY A 124 12.13 -3.02 5.35
C GLY A 124 10.68 -2.86 4.87
N VAL A 125 9.92 -1.92 5.44
CA VAL A 125 8.56 -1.63 4.97
C VAL A 125 8.59 -1.04 3.57
N VAL A 126 7.69 -1.52 2.70
CA VAL A 126 7.49 -0.98 1.36
C VAL A 126 6.17 -0.22 1.30
N VAL A 127 6.21 1.06 0.97
CA VAL A 127 5.02 1.90 0.79
C VAL A 127 4.90 2.32 -0.67
N SER A 128 3.94 1.74 -1.36
CA SER A 128 3.80 1.84 -2.81
C SER A 128 3.15 3.15 -3.26
N ALA A 129 3.27 3.44 -4.55
CA ALA A 129 2.92 4.73 -5.13
C ALA A 129 1.51 5.20 -4.75
N GLY A 130 1.42 6.46 -4.35
CA GLY A 130 0.15 7.11 -4.01
C GLY A 130 -0.48 6.68 -2.68
N ALA A 131 0.09 5.72 -1.94
CA ALA A 131 -0.50 5.27 -0.68
C ALA A 131 -0.54 6.37 0.40
N LYS A 132 -1.53 6.29 1.28
CA LYS A 132 -1.74 7.22 2.40
C LYS A 132 -1.73 6.43 3.71
N VAL A 133 -0.74 6.64 4.55
CA VAL A 133 -0.66 6.04 5.90
C VAL A 133 -0.90 7.15 6.91
N LEU A 134 -2.07 7.14 7.55
CA LEU A 134 -2.58 8.29 8.30
C LEU A 134 -2.85 7.91 9.75
N GLY A 135 -2.00 8.38 10.67
CA GLY A 135 -2.19 8.19 12.11
C GLY A 135 -0.92 7.76 12.85
N GLY A 136 -0.95 7.88 14.18
CA GLY A 136 0.16 7.60 15.08
C GLY A 136 0.30 6.13 15.45
N PHE A 137 0.32 5.23 14.47
CA PHE A 137 0.35 3.78 14.68
C PHE A 137 1.53 3.12 13.96
N THR A 138 1.77 1.84 14.24
CA THR A 138 2.90 1.09 13.67
C THR A 138 2.50 0.27 12.43
N VAL A 139 3.35 0.32 11.41
CA VAL A 139 3.39 -0.62 10.28
C VAL A 139 4.59 -1.53 10.50
N GLY A 140 4.35 -2.81 10.78
CA GLY A 140 5.36 -3.76 11.22
C GLY A 140 6.45 -4.06 10.20
N ASP A 141 7.55 -4.67 10.65
CA ASP A 141 8.70 -4.98 9.82
C ASP A 141 8.33 -5.80 8.58
N GLY A 142 8.89 -5.43 7.42
CA GLY A 142 8.67 -6.11 6.14
C GLY A 142 7.25 -6.01 5.58
N ALA A 143 6.35 -5.25 6.23
CA ALA A 143 5.00 -5.06 5.72
C ALA A 143 5.00 -4.31 4.38
N ARG A 144 3.98 -4.57 3.55
CA ARG A 144 3.82 -3.98 2.22
C ARG A 144 2.49 -3.25 2.14
N ILE A 145 2.54 -1.97 1.79
CA ILE A 145 1.36 -1.16 1.54
C ILE A 145 1.19 -1.03 0.03
N GLY A 146 0.05 -1.49 -0.49
CA GLY A 146 -0.27 -1.44 -1.92
C GLY A 146 -0.49 -0.03 -2.42
N SER A 147 -0.37 0.15 -3.74
CA SER A 147 -0.56 1.46 -4.38
C SER A 147 -1.93 2.04 -4.10
N ASN A 148 -1.98 3.35 -3.88
CA ASN A 148 -3.20 4.12 -3.53
C ASN A 148 -3.97 3.61 -2.31
N ALA A 149 -3.42 2.67 -1.51
CA ALA A 149 -4.09 2.19 -0.31
C ALA A 149 -4.18 3.31 0.74
N VAL A 150 -5.28 3.33 1.50
CA VAL A 150 -5.49 4.27 2.61
C VAL A 150 -5.47 3.51 3.93
N VAL A 151 -4.34 3.54 4.61
CA VAL A 151 -4.09 2.81 5.85
C VAL A 151 -4.43 3.68 7.04
N LEU A 152 -5.38 3.21 7.85
CA LEU A 152 -5.91 3.93 9.02
C LEU A 152 -5.70 3.16 10.35
N LYS A 153 -5.07 1.98 10.29
CA LYS A 153 -4.86 1.08 11.42
C LYS A 153 -3.52 0.37 11.28
N GLU A 154 -3.05 -0.21 12.39
CA GLU A 154 -1.82 -0.99 12.43
C GLU A 154 -1.80 -2.13 11.41
N ILE A 155 -0.62 -2.35 10.84
CA ILE A 155 -0.35 -3.45 9.90
C ILE A 155 0.67 -4.39 10.55
N PRO A 156 0.36 -5.69 10.71
CA PRO A 156 1.30 -6.66 11.28
C PRO A 156 2.59 -6.79 10.45
N PRO A 157 3.70 -7.23 11.08
CA PRO A 157 4.93 -7.55 10.34
C PRO A 157 4.69 -8.55 9.20
N GLY A 158 5.33 -8.31 8.05
CA GLY A 158 5.24 -9.14 6.85
C GLY A 158 3.89 -9.11 6.12
N ALA A 159 2.86 -8.47 6.68
CA ALA A 159 1.54 -8.41 6.09
C ALA A 159 1.49 -7.46 4.87
N THR A 160 0.58 -7.74 3.94
CA THR A 160 0.30 -6.86 2.81
C THR A 160 -1.07 -6.21 3.00
N ALA A 161 -1.15 -4.89 2.87
CA ALA A 161 -2.38 -4.12 3.04
C ALA A 161 -2.74 -3.33 1.78
N VAL A 162 -3.96 -3.50 1.26
CA VAL A 162 -4.43 -2.90 0.00
C VAL A 162 -5.82 -2.30 0.13
N GLY A 163 -6.19 -1.38 -0.78
CA GLY A 163 -7.55 -0.82 -0.87
C GLY A 163 -7.80 0.44 -0.03
N ILE A 164 -9.04 0.95 -0.14
CA ILE A 164 -9.49 2.19 0.51
C ILE A 164 -10.83 1.93 1.23
N PRO A 165 -10.88 1.93 2.57
CA PRO A 165 -9.74 1.85 3.49
C PRO A 165 -9.01 0.51 3.39
N ALA A 166 -7.72 0.50 3.72
CA ALA A 166 -6.86 -0.66 3.53
C ALA A 166 -7.33 -1.88 4.35
N ARG A 167 -7.14 -3.06 3.78
CA ARG A 167 -7.41 -4.37 4.37
C ARG A 167 -6.19 -5.26 4.20
N ILE A 168 -5.92 -6.07 5.22
CA ILE A 168 -4.82 -7.03 5.20
C ILE A 168 -5.23 -8.20 4.31
N LEU A 169 -4.37 -8.56 3.37
CA LEU A 169 -4.51 -9.78 2.58
C LEU A 169 -4.16 -10.97 3.47
N HIS A 170 -5.13 -11.85 3.72
CA HIS A 170 -4.88 -13.08 4.48
C HIS A 170 -4.20 -14.12 3.57
N PRO A 171 -3.13 -14.78 4.04
CA PRO A 171 -2.47 -15.86 3.30
C PRO A 171 -3.31 -17.16 3.20
N ASP A 172 -4.48 -17.22 3.85
CA ASP A 172 -5.37 -18.41 3.85
C ASP A 172 -6.21 -18.54 2.57
N LEU A 173 -6.02 -17.64 1.59
CA LEU A 173 -6.48 -17.87 0.23
C LEU A 173 -5.58 -18.91 -0.42
N PRO A 174 -6.12 -19.95 -1.09
CA PRO A 174 -5.32 -21.00 -1.68
C PRO A 174 -4.30 -20.41 -2.65
N GLN A 175 -3.04 -20.36 -2.23
CA GLN A 175 -1.92 -20.15 -3.14
C GLN A 175 -1.91 -21.34 -4.09
N SER A 176 -2.06 -21.07 -5.39
CA SER A 176 -1.89 -22.11 -6.40
C SER A 176 -0.53 -22.76 -6.20
N ALA A 177 -0.51 -24.09 -6.18
CA ALA A 177 0.58 -24.94 -5.69
C ALA A 177 1.90 -24.88 -6.50
N ASP A 178 2.04 -23.92 -7.42
CA ASP A 178 3.18 -23.80 -8.34
C ASP A 178 4.19 -22.69 -8.00
N SER A 179 4.05 -21.96 -6.89
CA SER A 179 4.96 -20.83 -6.57
C SER A 179 6.24 -21.23 -5.82
N LYS A 180 6.94 -22.28 -6.29
CA LYS A 180 8.38 -22.41 -5.98
C LYS A 180 9.18 -21.46 -6.87
N THR A 181 9.13 -20.17 -6.57
CA THR A 181 9.81 -19.18 -7.40
C THR A 181 10.30 -18.01 -6.56
N LYS A 182 11.63 -17.88 -6.51
CA LYS A 182 12.52 -16.73 -6.19
C LYS A 182 11.83 -15.50 -5.56
N GLU A 183 12.44 -14.86 -4.57
CA GLU A 183 12.03 -13.52 -4.09
C GLU A 183 11.80 -12.56 -5.28
N TYR A 184 10.57 -12.51 -5.78
CA TYR A 184 10.20 -11.67 -6.91
C TYR A 184 10.10 -10.26 -6.37
N PHE A 185 10.80 -9.34 -7.05
CA PHE A 185 10.56 -7.92 -6.93
C PHE A 185 9.07 -7.66 -7.17
N SER A 186 8.32 -7.45 -6.08
CA SER A 186 6.90 -7.12 -6.11
C SER A 186 6.81 -5.61 -6.26
N ALA A 187 6.86 -5.17 -7.52
CA ALA A 187 6.60 -3.78 -7.84
C ALA A 187 5.26 -3.38 -7.23
N TYR A 188 5.23 -2.27 -6.51
CA TYR A 188 4.00 -1.70 -5.95
C TYR A 188 3.28 -2.56 -4.90
N GLY A 189 3.99 -3.48 -4.24
CA GLY A 189 3.43 -4.28 -3.15
C GLY A 189 2.29 -5.20 -3.58
N VAL A 190 2.16 -5.44 -4.89
CA VAL A 190 1.19 -6.37 -5.46
C VAL A 190 1.86 -7.73 -5.60
N THR A 191 1.34 -8.73 -4.88
CA THR A 191 1.62 -10.13 -5.16
C THR A 191 0.74 -10.57 -6.33
N PRO A 192 1.29 -11.15 -7.41
CA PRO A 192 0.47 -11.74 -8.47
C PRO A 192 -0.47 -12.80 -7.87
N ASN A 193 -1.73 -12.87 -8.31
CA ASN A 193 -2.75 -13.85 -7.89
C ASN A 193 -3.30 -13.75 -6.46
N VAL A 194 -3.40 -12.56 -5.86
CA VAL A 194 -4.23 -12.41 -4.65
C VAL A 194 -5.52 -11.70 -5.01
N ASP A 195 -6.63 -12.44 -4.92
CA ASP A 195 -7.99 -11.89 -5.05
C ASP A 195 -8.15 -10.73 -4.06
N ASP A 196 -8.51 -9.54 -4.57
CA ASP A 196 -8.73 -8.41 -3.68
C ASP A 196 -9.98 -8.65 -2.80
N PRO A 197 -10.05 -8.06 -1.59
CA PRO A 197 -11.15 -8.33 -0.66
C PRO A 197 -12.55 -7.97 -1.19
N VAL A 198 -12.65 -7.04 -2.15
CA VAL A 198 -13.93 -6.68 -2.78
C VAL A 198 -14.33 -7.77 -3.77
N SER A 199 -13.40 -8.26 -4.59
CA SER A 199 -13.63 -9.41 -5.46
C SER A 199 -14.05 -10.66 -4.67
N MET A 200 -13.44 -10.93 -3.52
CA MET A 200 -13.87 -12.02 -2.64
C MET A 200 -15.30 -11.82 -2.13
N ALA A 201 -15.64 -10.60 -1.68
CA ALA A 201 -16.99 -10.29 -1.20
C ALA A 201 -18.03 -10.43 -2.33
N LEU A 202 -17.70 -9.97 -3.54
CA LEU A 202 -18.56 -10.11 -4.72
C LEU A 202 -18.76 -11.58 -5.11
N LYS A 203 -17.69 -12.40 -5.12
CA LYS A 203 -17.80 -13.85 -5.33
C LYS A 203 -18.75 -14.48 -4.30
N GLY A 204 -18.59 -14.14 -3.02
CA GLY A 204 -19.48 -14.63 -1.95
C GLY A 204 -20.95 -14.21 -2.13
N LEU A 205 -21.22 -13.00 -2.62
CA LEU A 205 -22.58 -12.55 -2.94
C LEU A 205 -23.18 -13.29 -4.14
N ILE A 206 -22.37 -13.56 -5.17
CA ILE A 206 -22.78 -14.33 -6.35
C ILE A 206 -23.15 -15.76 -5.95
N ASP A 207 -22.31 -16.40 -5.12
CA ASP A 207 -22.57 -17.77 -4.65
C ASP A 207 -23.86 -17.83 -3.80
N ALA A 208 -24.07 -16.85 -2.93
CA ALA A 208 -25.29 -16.76 -2.12
C ALA A 208 -26.54 -16.53 -2.97
N THR A 209 -26.46 -15.75 -4.05
CA THR A 209 -27.60 -15.54 -4.97
C THR A 209 -27.91 -16.80 -5.77
N ILE A 210 -26.90 -17.53 -6.24
CA ILE A 210 -27.09 -18.84 -6.89
C ILE A 210 -27.77 -19.83 -5.93
N GLU A 211 -27.35 -19.87 -4.66
CA GLU A 211 -27.96 -20.76 -3.67
C GLU A 211 -29.42 -20.36 -3.36
N GLN A 212 -29.72 -19.05 -3.30
CA GLN A 212 -31.08 -18.54 -3.14
C GLN A 212 -31.98 -18.88 -4.32
N GLU A 213 -31.51 -18.72 -5.57
CA GLU A 213 -32.26 -19.12 -6.77
C GLU A 213 -32.60 -20.61 -6.75
N ALA A 214 -31.65 -21.46 -6.33
CA ALA A 214 -31.88 -22.90 -6.20
C ALA A 214 -32.96 -23.23 -5.16
N LYS A 215 -32.97 -22.54 -4.00
CA LYS A 215 -33.99 -22.71 -2.96
C LYS A 215 -35.36 -22.23 -3.41
N ILE A 216 -35.44 -21.08 -4.08
CA ILE A 216 -36.70 -20.55 -4.64
C ILE A 216 -37.30 -21.55 -5.63
N ALA A 217 -36.49 -22.06 -6.57
CA ALA A 217 -36.95 -23.05 -7.54
C ALA A 217 -37.42 -24.38 -6.89
N GLN A 218 -36.83 -24.77 -5.75
CA GLN A 218 -37.32 -25.92 -4.97
C GLN A 218 -38.66 -25.62 -4.29
N LEU A 219 -38.81 -24.44 -3.68
CA LEU A 219 -40.06 -24.03 -3.03
C LEU A 219 -41.21 -23.92 -4.04
N GLU A 220 -40.96 -23.36 -5.22
CA GLU A 220 -41.94 -23.29 -6.31
C GLU A 220 -42.46 -24.69 -6.71
N LYS A 221 -41.57 -25.69 -6.82
CA LYS A 221 -41.95 -27.08 -7.10
C LYS A 221 -42.81 -27.70 -5.99
N VAL A 222 -42.49 -27.40 -4.72
CA VAL A 222 -43.26 -27.90 -3.57
C VAL A 222 -44.65 -27.24 -3.53
N ILE A 223 -44.72 -25.93 -3.76
CA ILE A 223 -45.98 -25.18 -3.82
C ILE A 223 -46.85 -25.70 -4.98
N ALA A 224 -46.29 -25.91 -6.17
CA ALA A 224 -47.02 -26.47 -7.32
C ALA A 224 -47.58 -27.88 -7.04
N LYS A 225 -46.85 -28.71 -6.28
CA LYS A 225 -47.35 -30.03 -5.83
C LYS A 225 -48.47 -29.92 -4.80
N LEU A 226 -48.42 -28.92 -3.92
CA LEU A 226 -49.44 -28.71 -2.87
C LEU A 226 -50.71 -28.04 -3.41
N SER A 227 -50.60 -27.20 -4.45
CA SER A 227 -51.73 -26.42 -4.98
C SER A 227 -52.64 -27.20 -5.94
N ASN A 228 -52.26 -28.42 -6.35
CA ASN A 228 -52.99 -29.26 -7.32
C ASN A 228 -53.44 -28.53 -8.59
N SER A 229 -52.75 -27.44 -8.92
CA SER A 229 -52.96 -26.66 -10.13
C SER A 229 -51.66 -26.72 -10.92
N SER A 230 -51.77 -27.15 -12.17
CA SER A 230 -50.75 -26.94 -13.20
C SER A 230 -50.61 -25.43 -13.42
N ALA A 231 -49.89 -24.77 -12.51
CA ALA A 231 -49.46 -23.40 -12.71
C ALA A 231 -48.37 -23.46 -13.78
N ASP A 232 -48.72 -22.96 -14.97
CA ASP A 232 -47.82 -22.73 -16.08
C ASP A 232 -46.76 -21.74 -15.60
N ALA A 233 -45.64 -22.27 -15.10
CA ALA A 233 -44.54 -21.47 -14.60
C ALA A 233 -43.74 -20.99 -15.81
N THR A 234 -44.21 -19.92 -16.45
CA THR A 234 -43.34 -19.05 -17.25
C THR A 234 -42.35 -18.38 -16.30
N VAL A 235 -41.29 -19.13 -15.96
CA VAL A 235 -40.08 -18.57 -15.36
C VAL A 235 -39.56 -17.57 -16.38
N SER A 236 -39.65 -16.28 -16.05
CA SER A 236 -39.03 -15.21 -16.83
C SER A 236 -37.58 -15.59 -17.11
N SER A 237 -37.28 -15.83 -18.38
CA SER A 237 -35.97 -16.29 -18.86
C SER A 237 -34.90 -15.20 -18.86
N ASP A 238 -35.22 -13.99 -18.40
CA ASP A 238 -34.32 -12.85 -18.49
C ASP A 238 -33.13 -12.97 -17.54
N THR A 239 -33.30 -13.53 -16.33
CA THR A 239 -32.21 -13.64 -15.35
C THR A 239 -31.10 -14.62 -15.77
N LYS A 240 -31.47 -15.69 -16.49
CA LYS A 240 -30.49 -16.68 -16.99
C LYS A 240 -29.61 -16.14 -18.12
N ARG A 241 -30.10 -15.18 -18.93
CA ARG A 241 -29.29 -14.53 -19.98
C ARG A 241 -28.21 -13.64 -19.37
N ASP A 242 -28.52 -12.94 -18.28
CA ASP A 242 -27.56 -12.04 -17.63
C ASP A 242 -26.45 -12.80 -16.88
N LEU A 243 -26.76 -13.92 -16.20
CA LEU A 243 -25.73 -14.72 -15.51
C LEU A 243 -24.73 -15.39 -16.48
N GLY A 244 -25.16 -15.73 -17.70
CA GLY A 244 -24.28 -16.26 -18.74
C GLY A 244 -23.26 -15.21 -19.20
N ALA A 245 -23.74 -14.00 -19.50
CA ALA A 245 -22.90 -12.88 -19.90
C ALA A 245 -21.92 -12.45 -18.79
N ILE A 246 -22.35 -12.45 -17.53
CA ILE A 246 -21.50 -12.12 -16.38
C ILE A 246 -20.39 -13.17 -16.18
N LYS A 247 -20.71 -14.47 -16.34
CA LYS A 247 -19.70 -15.54 -16.24
C LYS A 247 -18.69 -15.54 -17.38
N GLU A 248 -19.06 -15.03 -18.55
CA GLU A 248 -18.16 -14.86 -19.69
C GLU A 248 -17.27 -13.63 -19.52
N TRP A 249 -17.82 -12.53 -18.98
CA TRP A 249 -17.06 -11.33 -18.61
C TRP A 249 -16.03 -11.58 -17.49
N LEU A 250 -16.34 -12.44 -16.51
CA LEU A 250 -15.43 -12.78 -15.40
C LEU A 250 -14.28 -13.75 -15.77
N LYS A 251 -14.23 -14.25 -17.02
CA LYS A 251 -13.17 -15.13 -17.51
C LYS A 251 -12.03 -14.40 -18.23
N GLU A 252 -12.20 -13.11 -18.54
CA GLU A 252 -11.17 -12.20 -19.09
C GLU A 252 -10.46 -11.42 -17.99
#